data_AF-A0A5A7MJY0-F1
#
_entry.id   AF-A0A5A7MJY0-F1
#
_cell.length_a   1.000
_cell.length_b   1.000
_cell.length_c   1.000
_cell.angle_alpha   90.00
_cell.angle_beta   90.00
_cell.angle_gamma   90.00
#
_symmetry.space_group_name_H-M   'P 1'
#
loop_
_entity.id
_entity.type
_entity.pdbx_description
1 polymer ?
#
loop_
_entity_poly.entity_id
_entity_poly.type
_entity_poly.pdbx_seq_one_letter_code
_entity_poly.pdbx_strand_id
1 'polypeptide(L)'
;MHYDSDAEDFFEILEELIDEGLLVRDSPAHGAAKQCADRGYESLSRAQKFNYDTVIIPLLRKKACSVPNCDERVHQGFGLCSYHQSQLEKN
;
A
#
# COMPACT_ATOMS: atom_id res chain seq x y z
N MET A 1 -14.96 -4.33 -16.97
CA MET A 1 -14.85 -3.02 -16.31
C MET A 1 -14.09 -3.26 -15.01
N HIS A 2 -12.79 -2.96 -14.98
CA HIS A 2 -11.97 -3.00 -13.76
C HIS A 2 -11.43 -1.58 -13.61
N TYR A 3 -12.08 -0.73 -12.82
CA TYR A 3 -11.66 0.66 -12.64
C TYR A 3 -11.75 1.15 -11.20
N ASP A 4 -11.83 0.25 -10.21
CA ASP A 4 -11.78 0.61 -8.78
C ASP A 4 -10.84 -0.28 -7.94
N SER A 5 -10.18 -1.32 -8.50
CA SER A 5 -9.41 -2.26 -7.68
C SER A 5 -8.15 -1.63 -7.08
N ASP A 6 -7.46 -0.73 -7.79
CA ASP A 6 -6.20 -0.16 -7.31
C ASP A 6 -6.35 0.65 -6.01
N ALA A 7 -7.51 1.29 -5.80
CA ALA A 7 -7.79 2.04 -4.58
C ALA A 7 -8.19 1.10 -3.43
N GLU A 8 -9.02 0.09 -3.70
CA GLU A 8 -9.42 -0.93 -2.72
C GLU A 8 -8.19 -1.72 -2.23
N ASP A 9 -7.35 -2.16 -3.16
CA ASP A 9 -6.06 -2.81 -2.93
C ASP A 9 -5.13 -1.94 -2.05
N PHE A 10 -5.10 -0.63 -2.31
CA PHE A 10 -4.31 0.28 -1.50
C PHE A 10 -4.86 0.42 -0.07
N PHE A 11 -6.18 0.48 0.10
CA PHE A 11 -6.78 0.52 1.43
C PHE A 11 -6.55 -0.77 2.21
N GLU A 12 -6.60 -1.93 1.55
CA GLU A 12 -6.28 -3.22 2.17
C GLU A 12 -4.84 -3.22 2.72
N ILE A 13 -3.86 -2.74 1.93
CA ILE A 13 -2.48 -2.60 2.41
C ILE A 13 -2.38 -1.67 3.64
N LEU A 14 -3.14 -0.57 3.67
CA LEU A 14 -3.12 0.33 4.82
C LEU A 14 -3.67 -0.34 6.07
N GLU A 15 -4.74 -1.13 5.93
CA GLU A 15 -5.33 -1.90 7.04
C GLU A 15 -4.36 -2.98 7.54
N GLU A 16 -3.70 -3.73 6.65
CA GLU A 16 -2.66 -4.69 7.05
C GLU A 16 -1.52 -4.02 7.82
N LEU A 17 -1.04 -2.86 7.35
CA LEU A 17 0.01 -2.11 8.04
C LEU A 17 -0.42 -1.66 9.44
N ILE A 18 -1.72 -1.39 9.63
CA ILE A 18 -2.29 -1.07 10.95
C ILE A 18 -2.34 -2.32 11.82
N ASP A 19 -2.80 -3.44 11.28
CA ASP A 19 -2.93 -4.71 12.00
C ASP A 19 -1.56 -5.28 12.43
N GLU A 20 -0.52 -5.07 11.61
CA GLU A 20 0.87 -5.41 11.94
C GLU A 20 1.53 -4.42 12.92
N GLY A 21 0.84 -3.33 13.30
CA GLY A 21 1.36 -2.29 14.18
C GLY A 21 2.45 -1.41 13.54
N LEU A 22 2.58 -1.44 12.22
CA LEU A 22 3.56 -0.66 11.44
C LEU A 22 3.06 0.74 11.10
N LEU A 23 1.75 0.93 11.03
CA LEU A 23 1.07 2.20 10.83
C LEU A 23 0.05 2.43 11.95
N VAL A 24 -0.01 3.64 12.49
CA VAL A 24 -1.02 3.99 13.50
C VAL A 24 -2.28 4.50 12.81
N ARG A 25 -3.43 3.89 13.11
CA ARG A 25 -4.73 4.36 12.63
C ARG A 25 -4.96 5.82 13.04
N ASP A 26 -5.49 6.60 12.13
CA ASP A 26 -5.77 8.04 12.25
C ASP A 26 -4.54 8.91 12.57
N SER A 27 -3.33 8.38 12.42
CA SER A 27 -2.10 9.18 12.45
C SER A 27 -2.02 10.15 11.26
N PRO A 28 -1.20 11.21 11.33
CA PRO A 28 -0.97 12.11 10.21
C PRO A 28 -0.52 11.40 8.92
N ALA A 29 0.26 10.32 9.04
CA ALA A 29 0.69 9.50 7.92
C ALA A 29 -0.48 8.69 7.32
N HIS A 30 -1.31 8.06 8.17
CA HIS A 30 -2.50 7.35 7.73
C HIS A 30 -3.49 8.29 7.01
N GLY A 31 -3.74 9.48 7.56
CA GLY A 31 -4.60 10.48 6.92
C GLY A 31 -4.06 10.96 5.57
N ALA A 32 -2.74 11.19 5.46
CA ALA A 32 -2.09 11.51 4.21
C ALA A 32 -2.20 10.38 3.18
N ALA A 33 -2.08 9.12 3.62
CA ALA A 33 -2.24 7.95 2.76
C ALA A 33 -3.64 7.84 2.17
N LYS A 34 -4.68 7.94 3.03
CA LYS A 34 -6.08 7.90 2.58
C LYS A 34 -6.39 9.02 1.59
N GLN A 35 -5.94 10.24 1.87
CA GLN A 35 -6.15 11.36 0.96
C GLN A 35 -5.41 11.16 -0.37
N CYS A 36 -4.20 10.60 -0.34
CA CYS A 36 -3.44 10.29 -1.55
C CYS A 36 -4.15 9.22 -2.41
N ALA A 37 -4.75 8.22 -1.78
CA ALA A 37 -5.52 7.18 -2.48
C ALA A 37 -6.77 7.76 -3.17
N ASP A 38 -7.50 8.63 -2.48
CA ASP A 38 -8.75 9.24 -2.97
C ASP A 38 -8.52 10.33 -4.04
N ARG A 39 -7.46 11.14 -3.88
CA ARG A 39 -7.29 12.41 -4.64
C ARG A 39 -5.93 12.60 -5.28
N GLY A 40 -5.07 11.59 -5.19
CA GLY A 40 -3.70 11.65 -5.68
C GLY A 40 -2.75 12.46 -4.80
N TYR A 41 -1.45 12.25 -5.02
CA TYR A 41 -0.37 12.84 -4.24
C TYR A 41 -0.33 14.37 -4.29
N GLU A 42 -0.72 14.97 -5.41
CA GLU A 42 -0.75 16.43 -5.56
C GLU A 42 -1.83 17.14 -4.73
N SER A 43 -2.80 16.39 -4.21
CA SER A 43 -3.79 16.93 -3.27
C SER A 43 -3.21 17.20 -1.87
N LEU A 44 -2.05 16.62 -1.55
CA LEU A 44 -1.45 16.70 -0.23
C LEU A 44 -0.76 18.05 0.02
N SER A 45 -0.97 18.62 1.20
CA SER A 45 -0.16 19.74 1.69
C SER A 45 1.30 19.32 1.90
N ARG A 46 2.21 20.30 2.03
CA ARG A 46 3.64 20.04 2.26
C ARG A 46 3.90 19.14 3.47
N ALA A 47 3.17 19.33 4.57
CA ALA A 47 3.31 18.50 5.76
C ALA A 47 2.77 17.08 5.55
N GLN A 48 1.69 16.92 4.79
CA GLN A 48 1.16 15.61 4.43
C GLN A 48 2.08 14.86 3.47
N LYS A 49 2.63 15.54 2.46
CA LYS A 49 3.66 14.97 1.57
C LYS A 49 4.85 14.47 2.37
N PHE A 50 5.34 15.26 3.33
CA PHE A 50 6.42 14.84 4.22
C PHE A 50 6.08 13.56 5.00
N ASN A 51 4.92 13.48 5.65
CA ASN A 51 4.49 12.27 6.37
C ASN A 51 4.32 11.07 5.42
N TYR A 52 3.77 11.29 4.23
CA TYR A 52 3.59 10.26 3.22
C TYR A 52 4.95 9.69 2.75
N ASP A 53 5.88 10.57 2.39
CA ASP A 53 7.19 10.18 1.85
C ASP A 53 8.08 9.50 2.90
N THR A 54 8.00 9.95 4.16
CA THR A 54 8.86 9.45 5.24
C THR A 54 8.32 8.19 5.91
N VAL A 55 7.01 7.97 5.89
CA VAL A 55 6.37 6.82 6.58
C VAL A 55 5.76 5.86 5.56
N ILE A 56 4.87 6.34 4.70
CA ILE A 56 4.06 5.48 3.83
C ILE A 56 4.91 4.84 2.73
N ILE A 57 5.73 5.61 2.01
CA ILE A 57 6.57 5.05 0.94
C ILE A 57 7.49 3.92 1.43
N PRO A 58 8.23 4.06 2.55
CA PRO A 58 9.03 2.96 3.09
C PRO A 58 8.21 1.73 3.47
N LEU A 59 7.01 1.89 4.03
CA LEU A 59 6.14 0.78 4.39
C LEU A 59 5.61 0.05 3.15
N LEU A 60 5.18 0.79 2.12
CA LEU A 60 4.75 0.21 0.84
C LEU A 60 5.88 -0.56 0.15
N ARG A 61 7.13 -0.08 0.26
CA ARG A 61 8.29 -0.80 -0.28
C ARG A 61 8.56 -2.11 0.45
N LYS A 62 8.33 -2.17 1.77
CA LYS A 62 8.43 -3.43 2.54
C LYS A 62 7.34 -4.42 2.13
N LYS A 63 6.20 -3.92 1.69
CA LYS A 63 5.06 -4.67 1.18
C LYS A 63 5.17 -5.00 -0.33
N ALA A 64 6.21 -4.54 -1.05
CA ALA A 64 6.35 -4.81 -2.47
C ALA A 64 6.55 -6.30 -2.76
N CYS A 65 6.02 -6.78 -3.88
CA CYS A 65 6.23 -8.16 -4.32
C CYS A 65 7.73 -8.45 -4.53
N SER A 66 8.18 -9.62 -4.09
CA SER A 66 9.58 -10.06 -4.19
C SER A 66 10.00 -10.44 -5.62
N VAL A 67 9.05 -10.51 -6.56
CA VAL A 67 9.33 -10.83 -7.96
C VAL A 67 9.95 -9.61 -8.65
N PRO A 68 11.14 -9.74 -9.29
CA PRO A 68 11.76 -8.63 -10.00
C PRO A 68 10.84 -8.05 -11.07
N ASN A 69 10.72 -6.71 -11.10
CA ASN A 69 9.83 -5.96 -12.00
C ASN A 69 8.33 -6.24 -11.81
N CYS A 70 7.93 -6.74 -10.65
CA CYS A 70 6.53 -6.75 -10.25
C CYS A 70 6.18 -5.42 -9.59
N ASP A 71 5.38 -4.61 -10.27
CA ASP A 71 4.93 -3.30 -9.77
C ASP A 71 3.73 -3.41 -8.81
N GLU A 72 3.24 -4.63 -8.53
CA GLU A 72 2.17 -4.85 -7.56
C GLU A 72 2.67 -4.68 -6.13
N ARG A 73 1.95 -3.84 -5.39
CA ARG A 73 2.27 -3.45 -4.01
C ARG A 73 1.46 -4.21 -2.96
N VAL A 74 0.47 -5.00 -3.39
CA VAL A 74 -0.35 -5.85 -2.51
C VAL A 74 0.37 -7.17 -2.35
N HIS A 75 0.48 -7.69 -1.14
CA HIS A 75 1.06 -9.01 -0.89
C HIS A 75 0.33 -9.70 0.25
N GLN A 76 0.09 -11.01 0.12
CA GLN A 76 -0.66 -11.77 1.12
C GLN A 76 0.24 -12.26 2.27
N GLY A 77 1.10 -11.39 2.80
CA GLY A 77 2.00 -11.72 3.92
C GLY A 77 3.22 -12.61 3.57
N PHE A 78 3.25 -13.29 2.43
CA PHE A 78 4.40 -14.12 1.99
C PHE A 78 5.46 -13.36 1.17
N GLY A 79 5.34 -12.03 1.07
CA GLY A 79 6.19 -11.21 0.19
C GLY A 79 5.88 -11.40 -1.31
N LEU A 80 4.74 -12.01 -1.64
CA LEU A 80 4.25 -12.18 -3.01
C LEU A 80 2.87 -11.56 -3.16
N CYS A 81 2.61 -10.95 -4.32
CA CYS A 81 1.28 -10.47 -4.67
C CYS A 81 0.32 -11.61 -4.95
N SER A 82 -0.99 -11.31 -4.93
CA SER A 82 -2.05 -12.31 -5.16
C SER A 82 -1.84 -13.09 -6.46
N TYR A 83 -1.40 -12.41 -7.52
CA TYR A 83 -1.07 -13.03 -8.80
C TYR A 83 0.07 -14.06 -8.66
N HIS A 84 1.22 -13.66 -8.11
CA HIS A 84 2.39 -14.55 -7.99
C HIS A 84 2.21 -15.64 -6.93
N GLN A 85 1.46 -15.36 -5.87
CA GLN A 85 1.06 -16.37 -4.88
C GLN A 85 0.21 -17.47 -5.55
N SER A 86 -0.77 -17.08 -6.37
CA SER A 86 -1.63 -18.04 -7.09
C SER A 86 -0.86 -18.93 -8.08
N GLN A 87 0.32 -18.51 -8.55
CA GLN A 87 1.16 -19.32 -9.42
C GLN A 87 1.89 -20.43 -8.65
N LEU A 88 2.24 -20.19 -7.38
CA LEU A 88 2.84 -21.22 -6.54
C LEU A 88 1.83 -22.29 -6.13
N GLU A 89 0.59 -21.88 -5.84
CA GLU A 89 -0.50 -22.77 -5.42
C GLU A 89 -1.04 -23.68 -6.53
N LYS A 90 -0.71 -23.37 -7.79
CA LYS A 90 -1.09 -24.16 -8.97
C LYS A 90 -0.13 -25.30 -9.30
N ASN A 91 0.96 -25.46 -8.54
CA ASN A 91 1.92 -26.58 -8.65
C ASN A 91 1.76 -27.57 -7.49
#